data_AF-A0A9D8TJP3-F1
#
_entry.id   AF-A0A9D8TJP3-F1
#
_cell.length_a   1.000
_cell.length_b   1.000
_cell.length_c   1.000
_cell.angle_alpha   90.00
_cell.angle_beta   90.00
_cell.angle_gamma   90.00
#
_symmetry.space_group_name_H-M   'P 1'
#
loop_
_entity.id
_entity.type
_entity.pdbx_description
1 polymer ?
#
loop_
_entity_poly.entity_id
_entity_poly.type
_entity_poly.pdbx_seq_one_letter_code
_entity_poly.pdbx_strand_id
1 'polypeptide(L)'
;MSSPQKVGKEHIFDLKEYVSEFPYVSIFRLLYLKGLGNQDDIRFSSELRHAALYVQDRKALRTLMELKDVREEAAEVKEADPVAPKANAKPKRDEETDPLAVVPAFDIAKELEVDDEPIEDLSELAKFINRKPKKMKHQSLIDNFIQASETESFTTSIKSNSGESVAPQAQESKSVGESEEFLTETLAKIYIKQRKFESAIKIFRKLCLKNPEKSIYFADQIRFLEKLVENL
;
A
#
# COMPACT_ATOMS: atom_id res chain seq x y z
N MET A 1 3.92 -16.00 -27.64
CA MET A 1 4.90 -15.18 -26.89
C MET A 1 5.42 -15.99 -25.71
N SER A 2 6.39 -16.90 -25.92
CA SER A 2 6.81 -17.89 -24.91
C SER A 2 8.02 -17.49 -24.06
N SER A 3 8.38 -16.20 -23.99
CA SER A 3 9.47 -15.73 -23.13
C SER A 3 9.32 -14.24 -22.79
N PRO A 4 8.71 -13.89 -21.65
CA PRO A 4 8.57 -12.49 -21.19
C PRO A 4 9.92 -11.80 -20.88
N GLN A 5 11.02 -12.55 -20.87
CA GLN A 5 12.38 -12.03 -20.64
C GLN A 5 13.03 -11.37 -21.87
N LYS A 6 12.50 -11.59 -23.09
CA LYS A 6 13.09 -11.09 -24.35
C LYS A 6 12.31 -9.92 -24.98
N VAL A 7 11.66 -9.09 -24.17
CA VAL A 7 10.97 -7.89 -24.70
C VAL A 7 12.03 -6.85 -25.10
N GLY A 8 12.30 -6.76 -26.41
CA GLY A 8 13.22 -5.81 -27.06
C GLY A 8 12.57 -4.49 -27.51
N LYS A 9 13.33 -3.67 -28.24
CA LYS A 9 12.91 -2.31 -28.69
C LYS A 9 11.80 -2.35 -29.73
N GLU A 10 11.86 -3.36 -30.58
CA GLU A 10 10.92 -3.68 -31.63
C GLU A 10 9.49 -3.88 -31.09
N HIS A 11 9.34 -4.36 -29.85
CA HIS A 11 8.03 -4.68 -29.29
C HIS A 11 7.41 -3.52 -28.49
N ILE A 12 8.18 -2.48 -28.13
CA ILE A 12 7.68 -1.39 -27.27
C ILE A 12 6.57 -0.61 -27.97
N PHE A 13 6.71 -0.37 -29.27
CA PHE A 13 5.70 0.36 -30.04
C PHE A 13 4.37 -0.40 -30.08
N ASP A 14 4.41 -1.68 -30.48
CA ASP A 14 3.23 -2.55 -30.53
C ASP A 14 2.61 -2.71 -29.13
N LEU A 15 3.43 -2.91 -28.10
CA LEU A 15 2.97 -3.01 -26.71
C LEU A 15 2.30 -1.73 -26.22
N LYS A 16 2.80 -0.57 -26.64
CA LYS A 16 2.18 0.72 -26.32
C LYS A 16 0.82 0.86 -26.99
N GLU A 17 0.70 0.42 -28.24
CA GLU A 17 -0.56 0.39 -28.97
C GLU A 17 -1.58 -0.51 -28.25
N TYR A 18 -1.18 -1.73 -27.87
CA TYR A 18 -2.06 -2.63 -27.11
C TYR A 18 -2.44 -2.12 -25.72
N VAL A 19 -1.54 -1.41 -25.03
CA VAL A 19 -1.87 -0.76 -23.74
C VAL A 19 -2.90 0.36 -23.93
N SER A 20 -2.87 1.05 -25.07
CA SER A 20 -3.84 2.09 -25.39
C SER A 20 -5.20 1.52 -25.79
N GLU A 21 -5.21 0.42 -26.54
CA GLU A 21 -6.43 -0.24 -27.02
C GLU A 21 -7.12 -1.07 -25.91
N PHE A 22 -6.34 -1.68 -25.01
CA PHE A 22 -6.83 -2.51 -23.92
C PHE A 22 -6.34 -2.05 -22.54
N PRO A 23 -6.86 -0.91 -22.00
CA PRO A 23 -6.35 -0.31 -20.77
C PRO A 23 -6.47 -1.19 -19.52
N TYR A 24 -7.41 -2.14 -19.47
CA TYR A 24 -7.66 -2.95 -18.27
C TYR A 24 -6.89 -4.27 -18.27
N VAL A 25 -6.17 -4.59 -19.35
CA VAL A 25 -5.41 -5.83 -19.44
C VAL A 25 -4.03 -5.63 -18.80
N SER A 26 -3.84 -6.25 -17.63
CA SER A 26 -2.63 -6.14 -16.82
C SER A 26 -1.38 -6.68 -17.55
N ILE A 27 -1.52 -7.72 -18.38
CA ILE A 27 -0.37 -8.40 -19.00
C ILE A 27 0.36 -7.51 -20.00
N PHE A 28 -0.35 -6.73 -20.82
CA PHE A 28 0.26 -5.82 -21.79
C PHE A 28 1.00 -4.69 -21.08
N ARG A 29 0.43 -4.16 -20.00
CA ARG A 29 1.08 -3.14 -19.17
C ARG A 29 2.36 -3.68 -18.55
N LEU A 30 2.34 -4.89 -18.00
CA LEU A 30 3.53 -5.52 -17.41
C LEU A 30 4.62 -5.78 -18.45
N LEU A 31 4.26 -6.27 -19.64
CA LEU A 31 5.20 -6.49 -20.74
C LEU A 31 5.79 -5.18 -21.28
N TYR A 32 4.95 -4.16 -21.48
CA TYR A 32 5.38 -2.81 -21.87
C TYR A 32 6.34 -2.23 -20.84
N LEU A 33 5.99 -2.33 -19.55
CA LEU A 33 6.82 -1.87 -18.45
C LEU A 33 8.16 -2.61 -18.39
N LYS A 34 8.16 -3.93 -18.65
CA LYS A 34 9.39 -4.72 -18.70
C LYS A 34 10.28 -4.27 -19.86
N GLY A 35 9.71 -4.01 -21.03
CA GLY A 35 10.43 -3.47 -22.19
C GLY A 35 11.08 -2.11 -21.91
N LEU A 36 10.31 -1.19 -21.31
CA LEU A 36 10.80 0.13 -20.87
C LEU A 36 11.93 0.00 -19.84
N GLY A 37 11.76 -0.90 -18.87
CA GLY A 37 12.71 -1.14 -17.80
C GLY A 37 14.03 -1.74 -18.30
N ASN A 38 13.98 -2.61 -19.33
CA ASN A 38 15.17 -3.20 -19.96
C ASN A 38 16.02 -2.18 -20.75
N GLN A 39 15.43 -1.05 -21.15
CA GLN A 39 16.08 -0.02 -21.98
C GLN A 39 16.38 1.27 -21.24
N ASP A 40 16.13 1.30 -19.93
CA ASP A 40 16.31 2.50 -19.10
C ASP A 40 15.58 3.73 -19.65
N ASP A 41 14.38 3.55 -20.21
CA ASP A 41 13.59 4.65 -20.74
C ASP A 41 13.14 5.57 -19.59
N ILE A 42 13.33 6.88 -19.76
CA ILE A 42 12.89 7.93 -18.82
C ILE A 42 11.40 7.85 -18.48
N ARG A 43 10.58 7.31 -19.40
CA ARG A 43 9.13 7.16 -19.23
C ARG A 43 8.75 6.05 -18.27
N PHE A 44 9.68 5.14 -17.96
CA PHE A 44 9.45 3.99 -17.09
C PHE A 44 8.82 4.38 -15.74
N SER A 45 9.36 5.42 -15.10
CA SER A 45 8.88 5.87 -13.78
C SER A 45 7.43 6.37 -13.79
N SER A 46 7.02 7.04 -14.88
CA SER A 46 5.66 7.54 -15.06
C SER A 46 4.70 6.40 -15.40
N GLU A 47 5.10 5.53 -16.33
CA GLU A 47 4.31 4.37 -16.75
C GLU A 47 4.13 3.35 -15.62
N LEU A 48 5.11 3.22 -14.72
CA LEU A 48 5.01 2.40 -13.52
C LEU A 48 3.86 2.85 -12.62
N ARG A 49 3.76 4.15 -12.36
CA ARG A 49 2.68 4.70 -11.54
C ARG A 49 1.33 4.44 -12.16
N HIS A 50 1.22 4.58 -13.49
CA HIS A 50 0.00 4.25 -14.21
C HIS A 50 -0.31 2.75 -14.17
N ALA A 51 0.67 1.87 -14.40
CA ALA A 51 0.48 0.42 -14.35
C ALA A 51 0.04 -0.07 -12.96
N ALA A 52 0.56 0.53 -11.90
CA ALA A 52 0.22 0.20 -10.51
C ALA A 52 -1.27 0.45 -10.17
N LEU A 53 -1.99 1.25 -10.96
CA LEU A 53 -3.43 1.46 -10.81
C LEU A 53 -4.26 0.31 -11.38
N TYR A 54 -3.75 -0.35 -12.43
CA TYR A 54 -4.50 -1.36 -13.20
C TYR A 54 -4.06 -2.80 -12.91
N VAL A 55 -2.84 -3.00 -12.41
CA VAL A 55 -2.33 -4.33 -12.07
C VAL A 55 -2.89 -4.78 -10.71
N GLN A 56 -3.57 -5.93 -10.70
CA GLN A 56 -4.16 -6.50 -9.48
C GLN A 56 -3.10 -7.04 -8.51
N ASP A 57 -2.05 -7.70 -9.02
CA ASP A 57 -0.98 -8.25 -8.20
C ASP A 57 0.24 -7.33 -8.13
N ARG A 58 0.36 -6.61 -7.01
CA ARG A 58 1.50 -5.73 -6.74
C ARG A 58 2.79 -6.50 -6.44
N LYS A 59 2.72 -7.77 -6.02
CA LYS A 59 3.91 -8.61 -5.84
C LYS A 59 4.52 -8.93 -7.19
N ALA A 60 3.71 -9.33 -8.17
CA ALA A 60 4.17 -9.54 -9.55
C ALA A 60 4.81 -8.29 -10.18
N LEU A 61 4.28 -7.09 -9.86
CA LEU A 61 4.88 -5.82 -10.28
C LEU A 61 6.25 -5.61 -9.61
N ARG A 62 6.34 -5.88 -8.30
CA ARG A 62 7.56 -5.73 -7.51
C ARG A 62 8.66 -6.70 -7.94
N THR A 63 8.35 -7.99 -8.11
CA THR A 63 9.32 -8.98 -8.58
C THR A 63 9.86 -8.62 -9.95
N LEU A 64 9.01 -8.12 -10.86
CA LEU A 64 9.44 -7.63 -12.17
C LEU A 64 10.47 -6.49 -12.10
N MET A 65 10.37 -5.65 -11.05
CA MET A 65 11.30 -4.54 -10.76
C MET A 65 12.60 -5.05 -10.12
N GLU A 66 12.49 -5.86 -9.08
CA GLU A 66 13.63 -6.41 -8.31
C GLU A 66 14.52 -7.31 -9.20
N LEU A 67 13.96 -7.94 -10.24
CA LEU A 67 14.73 -8.64 -11.27
C LEU A 67 15.73 -7.75 -12.03
N LYS A 68 15.64 -6.42 -11.91
CA LYS A 68 16.60 -5.48 -12.49
C LYS A 68 17.78 -5.24 -11.53
N ASP A 69 17.49 -5.06 -10.24
CA ASP A 69 18.49 -4.79 -9.20
C ASP A 69 19.45 -5.98 -9.02
N VAL A 70 18.95 -7.22 -9.10
CA VAL A 70 19.78 -8.44 -9.01
C VAL A 70 20.73 -8.59 -10.23
N ARG A 71 20.42 -7.97 -11.38
CA ARG A 71 21.29 -8.01 -12.57
C ARG A 71 22.48 -7.05 -12.46
N GLU A 72 22.38 -6.02 -11.63
CA GLU A 72 23.48 -5.07 -11.38
C GLU A 72 24.50 -5.65 -10.38
N GLU A 73 24.06 -6.33 -9.31
CA GLU A 73 24.98 -6.92 -8.32
C GLU A 73 25.79 -8.12 -8.85
N ALA A 74 25.26 -8.88 -9.81
CA ALA A 74 25.96 -10.03 -10.40
C ALA A 74 27.07 -9.66 -11.39
N ALA A 75 27.12 -8.39 -11.85
CA ALA A 75 28.09 -7.93 -12.85
C ALA A 75 29.35 -7.29 -12.23
N GLU A 76 29.33 -6.92 -10.94
CA GLU A 76 30.39 -6.10 -10.33
C GLU A 76 31.46 -6.89 -9.55
N VAL A 77 31.32 -8.21 -9.39
CA VAL A 77 32.24 -9.03 -8.57
C VAL A 77 33.05 -10.03 -9.40
N LYS A 78 33.94 -9.54 -10.28
CA LYS A 78 35.20 -10.22 -10.68
C LYS A 78 36.24 -9.21 -11.17
N GLU A 79 37.04 -8.69 -10.23
CA GLU A 79 38.52 -8.75 -10.21
C GLU A 79 39.10 -7.69 -9.26
N ALA A 80 39.67 -8.15 -8.14
CA ALA A 80 40.61 -7.45 -7.27
C ALA A 80 42.02 -8.03 -7.57
N ASP A 81 43.20 -7.42 -7.44
CA ASP A 81 43.80 -6.35 -6.60
C ASP A 81 45.31 -6.24 -7.07
N PRO A 82 46.30 -5.52 -6.46
CA PRO A 82 46.34 -4.70 -5.22
C PRO A 82 47.11 -3.33 -5.32
N VAL A 83 47.05 -2.49 -4.27
CA VAL A 83 48.17 -1.81 -3.54
C VAL A 83 47.66 -0.66 -2.64
N ALA A 84 48.08 -0.69 -1.37
CA ALA A 84 47.64 0.11 -0.19
C ALA A 84 48.35 1.50 -0.05
N PRO A 85 48.36 2.22 1.12
CA PRO A 85 47.34 2.64 2.11
C PRO A 85 47.43 4.16 2.51
N LYS A 86 46.55 4.60 3.45
CA LYS A 86 46.64 5.73 4.46
C LYS A 86 45.53 6.80 4.30
N ALA A 87 44.90 7.39 5.34
CA ALA A 87 44.95 7.25 6.80
C ALA A 87 43.73 7.98 7.46
N ASN A 88 43.32 7.47 8.64
CA ASN A 88 42.70 8.14 9.81
C ASN A 88 41.63 9.24 9.68
N ALA A 89 40.45 9.03 10.28
CA ALA A 89 40.19 9.32 11.71
C ALA A 89 38.71 9.05 12.10
N LYS A 90 38.49 8.30 13.20
CA LYS A 90 37.22 8.24 13.96
C LYS A 90 37.51 8.75 15.38
N PRO A 91 36.55 9.44 16.03
CA PRO A 91 36.36 9.32 17.47
C PRO A 91 35.10 8.49 17.76
N LYS A 92 35.24 7.52 18.65
CA LYS A 92 34.15 6.79 19.32
C LYS A 92 33.97 7.39 20.72
N ARG A 93 32.72 7.46 21.20
CA ARG A 93 32.38 7.66 22.61
C ARG A 93 31.38 6.56 22.97
N ASP A 94 31.74 5.76 23.97
CA ASP A 94 30.98 4.63 24.49
C ASP A 94 29.85 5.09 25.43
N GLU A 95 28.78 4.29 25.58
CA GLU A 95 28.17 3.89 26.87
C GLU A 95 26.80 3.17 26.68
N GLU A 96 26.75 1.92 27.17
CA GLU A 96 25.76 1.24 28.03
C GLU A 96 24.22 1.35 27.80
N THR A 97 23.65 0.18 27.45
CA THR A 97 22.36 -0.49 27.82
C THR A 97 21.03 0.27 28.03
N ASP A 98 19.96 -0.19 27.35
CA ASP A 98 18.54 0.02 27.76
C ASP A 98 17.67 -1.25 27.45
N PRO A 99 16.80 -1.74 28.36
CA PRO A 99 16.33 -3.14 28.43
C PRO A 99 14.93 -3.42 27.80
N LEU A 100 14.64 -2.92 26.60
CA LEU A 100 13.28 -2.99 26.01
C LEU A 100 13.03 -4.07 24.95
N ALA A 101 13.87 -5.10 24.85
CA ALA A 101 13.72 -6.16 23.84
C ALA A 101 12.97 -7.40 24.34
N VAL A 102 11.72 -7.26 24.82
CA VAL A 102 10.79 -8.41 24.93
C VAL A 102 9.39 -7.97 24.49
N VAL A 103 9.18 -7.93 23.18
CA VAL A 103 7.87 -8.25 22.61
C VAL A 103 8.04 -9.57 21.86
N PRO A 104 7.25 -10.62 22.15
CA PRO A 104 7.29 -11.82 21.33
C PRO A 104 6.81 -11.43 19.94
N ALA A 105 7.69 -11.53 18.94
CA ALA A 105 7.33 -11.39 17.55
C ALA A 105 6.23 -12.42 17.25
N PHE A 106 5.10 -11.95 16.75
CA PHE A 106 4.05 -12.82 16.25
C PHE A 106 4.56 -13.38 14.91
N ASP A 107 5.16 -14.57 14.94
CA ASP A 107 5.78 -15.22 13.78
C ASP A 107 4.72 -15.78 12.83
N ILE A 108 4.14 -14.89 12.01
CA ILE A 108 3.22 -15.21 10.90
C ILE A 108 3.87 -16.20 9.90
N ALA A 109 5.21 -16.23 9.85
CA ALA A 109 5.98 -17.10 8.97
C ALA A 109 5.76 -18.59 9.24
N LYS A 110 5.38 -18.99 10.45
CA LYS A 110 5.22 -20.41 10.82
C LYS A 110 3.91 -21.04 10.33
N GLU A 111 2.91 -20.23 9.98
CA GLU A 111 1.61 -20.72 9.46
C GLU A 111 1.57 -20.77 7.91
N LEU A 112 2.62 -20.27 7.25
CA LEU A 112 2.72 -20.11 5.80
C LEU A 112 3.74 -21.05 5.14
N GLU A 113 4.03 -22.20 5.76
CA GLU A 113 4.67 -23.33 5.10
C GLU A 113 3.69 -23.91 4.05
N VAL A 114 3.50 -23.18 2.96
CA VAL A 114 2.99 -23.68 1.70
C VAL A 114 4.24 -24.09 0.93
N ASP A 115 4.32 -25.36 0.54
CA ASP A 115 5.40 -25.90 -0.27
C ASP A 115 5.46 -25.17 -1.63
N ASP A 116 6.17 -24.05 -1.68
CA ASP A 116 6.40 -23.24 -2.88
C ASP A 116 7.62 -23.81 -3.64
N GLU A 117 7.47 -25.03 -4.14
CA GLU A 117 8.35 -25.54 -5.22
C GLU A 117 8.02 -24.78 -6.51
N PRO A 118 9.03 -24.31 -7.27
CA PRO A 118 8.81 -23.58 -8.51
C PRO A 118 8.14 -24.49 -9.55
N ILE A 119 6.93 -24.13 -9.97
CA ILE A 119 6.19 -24.85 -11.01
C ILE A 119 6.84 -24.57 -12.37
N GLU A 120 7.68 -25.50 -12.83
CA GLU A 120 8.42 -25.40 -14.09
C GLU A 120 7.62 -25.91 -15.31
N ASP A 121 6.54 -26.68 -15.11
CA ASP A 121 5.79 -27.34 -16.20
C ASP A 121 4.36 -26.78 -16.39
N LEU A 122 4.05 -26.38 -17.63
CA LEU A 122 2.77 -25.81 -18.06
C LEU A 122 1.59 -26.80 -17.90
N SER A 123 1.90 -28.09 -17.85
CA SER A 123 0.93 -29.18 -17.55
C SER A 123 0.36 -29.07 -16.12
N GLU A 124 1.11 -28.53 -15.17
CA GLU A 124 0.66 -28.39 -13.78
C GLU A 124 -0.29 -27.21 -13.59
N LEU A 125 -0.13 -26.15 -14.37
CA LEU A 125 -1.05 -25.01 -14.36
C LEU A 125 -2.47 -25.41 -14.82
N ALA A 126 -2.57 -26.31 -15.81
CA ALA A 126 -3.86 -26.86 -16.26
C ALA A 126 -4.58 -27.65 -15.16
N LYS A 127 -3.83 -28.32 -14.27
CA LYS A 127 -4.39 -29.02 -13.10
C LYS A 127 -4.86 -28.03 -12.03
N PHE A 128 -4.20 -26.89 -11.88
CA PHE A 128 -4.63 -25.79 -11.00
C PHE A 128 -5.92 -25.12 -11.51
N ILE A 129 -6.03 -24.86 -12.80
CA ILE A 129 -7.22 -24.22 -13.42
C ILE A 129 -8.47 -25.11 -13.27
N ASN A 130 -8.31 -26.44 -13.40
CA ASN A 130 -9.41 -27.39 -13.22
C ASN A 130 -9.67 -27.81 -11.76
N ARG A 131 -8.94 -27.23 -10.79
CA ARG A 131 -9.13 -27.56 -9.38
C ARG A 131 -10.39 -26.88 -8.87
N LYS A 132 -11.36 -27.67 -8.38
CA LYS A 132 -12.54 -27.11 -7.72
C LYS A 132 -12.08 -26.24 -6.54
N PRO A 133 -12.54 -24.98 -6.42
CA PRO A 133 -12.10 -24.10 -5.36
C PRO A 133 -12.44 -24.73 -4.00
N LYS A 134 -11.44 -24.78 -3.10
CA LYS A 134 -11.63 -25.27 -1.74
C LYS A 134 -12.58 -24.31 -1.03
N LYS A 135 -13.75 -24.79 -0.60
CA LYS A 135 -14.72 -23.96 0.12
C LYS A 135 -14.08 -23.44 1.42
N MET A 136 -14.09 -22.13 1.60
CA MET A 136 -13.60 -21.47 2.82
C MET A 136 -14.59 -21.69 3.97
N LYS A 137 -14.11 -21.56 5.23
CA LYS A 137 -14.92 -21.80 6.44
C LYS A 137 -16.24 -21.00 6.48
N HIS A 138 -16.32 -19.87 5.79
CA HIS A 138 -17.49 -18.98 5.77
C HIS A 138 -18.14 -18.85 4.38
N GLN A 139 -17.78 -19.70 3.41
CA GLN A 139 -18.34 -19.64 2.06
C GLN A 139 -19.88 -19.75 2.07
N SER A 140 -20.42 -20.61 2.94
CA SER A 140 -21.87 -20.79 3.08
C SER A 140 -22.62 -19.55 3.57
N LEU A 141 -21.98 -18.66 4.33
CA LEU A 141 -22.61 -17.40 4.77
C LEU A 141 -22.75 -16.42 3.60
N ILE A 142 -21.74 -16.39 2.73
CA ILE A 142 -21.72 -15.57 1.52
C ILE A 142 -22.76 -16.09 0.53
N ASP A 143 -22.78 -17.41 0.29
CA ASP A 143 -23.74 -18.04 -0.62
C ASP A 143 -25.18 -17.81 -0.14
N ASN A 144 -25.45 -17.93 1.18
CA ASN A 144 -26.76 -17.62 1.76
C ASN A 144 -27.14 -16.14 1.62
N PHE A 145 -26.19 -15.22 1.77
CA PHE A 145 -26.44 -13.78 1.59
C PHE A 145 -26.78 -13.43 0.14
N ILE A 146 -26.02 -13.97 -0.82
CA ILE A 146 -26.26 -13.76 -2.26
C ILE A 146 -27.63 -14.34 -2.64
N GLN A 147 -27.94 -15.55 -2.18
CA GLN A 147 -29.25 -16.18 -2.45
C GLN A 147 -30.41 -15.39 -1.85
N ALA A 148 -30.26 -14.89 -0.61
CA ALA A 148 -31.27 -14.02 0.01
C ALA A 148 -31.45 -12.70 -0.77
N SER A 149 -30.36 -12.14 -1.32
CA SER A 149 -30.40 -10.92 -2.13
C SER A 149 -31.05 -11.10 -3.52
N GLU A 150 -31.08 -12.32 -4.06
CA GLU A 150 -31.80 -12.61 -5.31
C GLU A 150 -33.31 -12.75 -5.09
N THR A 151 -33.74 -13.18 -3.90
CA THR A 151 -35.16 -13.32 -3.55
C THR A 151 -35.81 -12.02 -3.10
N GLU A 152 -35.05 -11.11 -2.49
CA GLU A 152 -35.54 -9.80 -2.09
C GLU A 152 -34.90 -8.71 -2.95
N SER A 153 -35.70 -8.13 -3.85
CA SER A 153 -35.32 -6.98 -4.68
C SER A 153 -35.00 -5.76 -3.80
N PHE A 154 -33.80 -5.71 -3.24
CA PHE A 154 -33.26 -4.51 -2.59
C PHE A 154 -32.82 -3.54 -3.68
N THR A 155 -33.80 -2.85 -4.27
CA THR A 155 -33.51 -1.58 -4.94
C THR A 155 -33.12 -0.59 -3.84
N THR A 156 -31.84 -0.24 -3.76
CA THR A 156 -31.42 0.92 -2.97
C THR A 156 -31.96 2.16 -3.68
N SER A 157 -33.18 2.55 -3.32
CA SER A 157 -33.69 3.88 -3.60
C SER A 157 -32.90 4.85 -2.73
N ILE A 158 -31.84 5.42 -3.30
CA ILE A 158 -31.18 6.60 -2.74
C ILE A 158 -32.25 7.70 -2.76
N LYS A 159 -32.86 7.94 -1.60
CA LYS A 159 -33.78 9.05 -1.40
C LYS A 159 -32.98 10.35 -1.51
N SER A 160 -32.94 10.92 -2.70
CA SER A 160 -32.49 12.27 -2.97
C SER A 160 -33.44 13.26 -2.27
N ASN A 161 -33.06 13.68 -1.06
CA ASN A 161 -33.68 14.85 -0.44
C ASN A 161 -33.26 16.08 -1.24
N SER A 162 -34.13 16.51 -2.15
CA SER A 162 -34.06 17.82 -2.78
C SER A 162 -35.24 18.66 -2.30
N GLY A 163 -34.90 19.79 -1.67
CA GLY A 163 -35.70 21.01 -1.61
C GLY A 163 -36.85 21.06 -0.62
N GLU A 164 -36.62 21.72 0.53
CA GLU A 164 -37.60 22.72 0.95
C GLU A 164 -36.93 23.93 1.63
N SER A 165 -37.43 25.09 1.24
CA SER A 165 -36.88 26.43 1.40
C SER A 165 -37.36 27.05 2.71
N VAL A 166 -36.44 27.59 3.52
CA VAL A 166 -36.75 28.68 4.46
C VAL A 166 -35.57 29.68 4.50
N ALA A 167 -35.90 30.94 4.28
CA ALA A 167 -35.02 32.10 4.24
C ALA A 167 -34.41 32.46 5.62
N PRO A 168 -33.42 33.37 5.68
CA PRO A 168 -32.34 33.32 6.66
C PRO A 168 -32.64 34.07 7.96
N GLN A 169 -32.44 33.40 9.09
CA GLN A 169 -32.11 34.07 10.35
C GLN A 169 -30.82 33.51 10.91
N ALA A 170 -29.89 34.43 11.14
CA ALA A 170 -28.62 34.18 11.80
C ALA A 170 -28.86 33.72 13.23
N GLN A 171 -28.53 32.47 13.54
CA GLN A 171 -28.18 32.04 14.88
C GLN A 171 -27.08 30.98 14.80
N GLU A 172 -25.99 31.26 15.52
CA GLU A 172 -24.95 30.30 15.87
C GLU A 172 -25.58 29.05 16.49
N SER A 173 -25.71 27.98 15.72
CA SER A 173 -26.05 26.67 16.26
C SER A 173 -24.78 25.86 16.46
N LYS A 174 -24.29 25.94 17.70
CA LYS A 174 -23.65 24.80 18.36
C LYS A 174 -24.44 23.53 18.06
N SER A 175 -23.71 22.42 17.93
CA SER A 175 -24.14 21.02 17.85
C SER A 175 -24.37 20.45 16.45
N VAL A 176 -23.27 20.01 15.83
CA VAL A 176 -23.24 18.63 15.35
C VAL A 176 -22.49 17.87 16.44
N GLY A 177 -23.15 16.91 17.09
CA GLY A 177 -22.49 16.01 18.03
C GLY A 177 -21.33 15.36 17.31
N GLU A 178 -20.11 15.82 17.58
CA GLU A 178 -18.89 15.24 17.06
C GLU A 178 -18.86 13.81 17.57
N SER A 179 -19.16 12.87 16.69
CA SER A 179 -19.21 11.44 16.93
C SER A 179 -17.92 10.98 17.61
N GLU A 180 -17.95 10.95 18.94
CA GLU A 180 -16.84 10.54 19.81
C GLU A 180 -16.38 9.11 19.53
N GLU A 181 -17.26 8.34 18.89
CA GLU A 181 -17.10 6.93 18.59
C GLU A 181 -15.97 6.64 17.58
N PHE A 182 -15.61 7.60 16.71
CA PHE A 182 -14.62 7.36 15.63
C PHE A 182 -13.29 8.13 15.78
N LEU A 183 -12.94 8.53 17.01
CA LEU A 183 -11.69 9.22 17.27
C LEU A 183 -10.52 8.24 17.34
N THR A 184 -9.66 8.26 16.31
CA THR A 184 -8.48 7.39 16.19
C THR A 184 -7.23 8.19 15.86
N GLU A 185 -6.07 7.64 16.21
CA GLU A 185 -4.77 8.27 15.91
C GLU A 185 -4.57 8.46 14.40
N THR A 186 -5.00 7.49 13.59
CA THR A 186 -4.97 7.58 12.13
C THR A 186 -5.79 8.76 11.61
N LEU A 187 -6.98 8.99 12.17
CA LEU A 187 -7.82 10.13 11.83
C LEU A 187 -7.12 11.46 12.17
N ALA A 188 -6.50 11.55 13.36
CA ALA A 188 -5.70 12.72 13.74
C ALA A 188 -4.56 12.98 12.74
N LYS A 189 -3.81 11.94 12.36
CA LYS A 189 -2.72 12.05 11.36
C LYS A 189 -3.21 12.55 10.00
N ILE A 190 -4.41 12.14 9.57
CA ILE A 190 -5.03 12.64 8.35
C ILE A 190 -5.31 14.15 8.45
N TYR A 191 -5.84 14.62 9.59
CA TYR A 191 -6.08 16.06 9.81
C TYR A 191 -4.79 16.89 9.79
N ILE A 192 -3.69 16.38 10.32
CA ILE A 192 -2.37 17.04 10.24
C ILE A 192 -1.93 17.20 8.79
N LYS A 193 -2.05 16.13 7.98
CA LYS A 193 -1.72 16.18 6.54
C LYS A 193 -2.58 17.19 5.78
N GLN A 194 -3.81 17.39 6.20
CA GLN A 194 -4.73 18.39 5.65
C GLN A 194 -4.49 19.82 6.20
N ARG A 195 -3.44 20.06 7.00
CA ARG A 195 -3.16 21.33 7.68
C ARG A 195 -4.27 21.79 8.66
N LYS A 196 -5.16 20.90 9.06
CA LYS A 196 -6.24 21.17 10.03
C LYS A 196 -5.77 20.82 11.44
N PHE A 197 -4.88 21.66 11.98
CA PHE A 197 -4.19 21.39 13.24
C PHE A 197 -5.11 21.43 14.46
N GLU A 198 -6.06 22.38 14.51
CA GLU A 198 -7.01 22.49 15.62
C GLU A 198 -7.86 21.22 15.82
N SER A 199 -8.36 20.66 14.71
CA SER A 199 -9.10 19.40 14.73
C SER A 199 -8.22 18.26 15.22
N ALA A 200 -6.97 18.15 14.74
CA ALA A 200 -6.03 17.12 15.18
C ALA A 200 -5.74 17.23 16.70
N ILE A 201 -5.56 18.44 17.23
CA ILE A 201 -5.33 18.70 18.66
C ILE A 201 -6.54 18.21 19.49
N LYS A 202 -7.77 18.51 19.08
CA LYS A 202 -8.98 18.03 19.77
C LYS A 202 -9.03 16.51 19.85
N ILE A 203 -8.69 15.82 18.75
CA ILE A 203 -8.67 14.35 18.72
C ILE A 203 -7.60 13.80 19.65
N PHE A 204 -6.38 14.35 19.64
CA PHE A 204 -5.31 13.91 20.53
C PHE A 204 -5.63 14.14 22.02
N ARG A 205 -6.28 15.26 22.37
CA ARG A 205 -6.74 15.51 23.75
C ARG A 205 -7.76 14.45 24.20
N LYS A 206 -8.73 14.12 23.34
CA LYS A 206 -9.71 13.06 23.63
C LYS A 206 -9.05 11.67 23.71
N LEU A 207 -8.07 11.37 22.84
CA LEU A 207 -7.31 10.12 22.89
C LEU A 207 -6.44 9.99 24.13
N CYS A 208 -5.88 11.09 24.63
CA CYS A 208 -5.10 11.13 25.86
C CYS A 208 -5.95 10.70 27.08
N LEU A 209 -7.21 11.17 27.14
CA LEU A 209 -8.15 10.77 28.18
C LEU A 209 -8.55 9.28 28.06
N LYS A 210 -8.71 8.77 26.84
CA LYS A 210 -9.14 7.38 26.60
C LYS A 210 -8.00 6.36 26.82
N ASN A 211 -6.75 6.75 26.59
CA ASN A 211 -5.58 5.87 26.61
C ASN A 211 -4.46 6.47 27.47
N PRO A 212 -4.58 6.44 28.82
CA PRO A 212 -3.62 7.09 29.72
C PRO A 212 -2.19 6.52 29.62
N GLU A 213 -2.04 5.24 29.25
CA GLU A 213 -0.72 4.61 29.03
C GLU A 213 0.11 5.32 27.94
N LYS A 214 -0.56 5.94 26.96
CA LYS A 214 0.05 6.69 25.87
C LYS A 214 -0.04 8.21 26.07
N SER A 215 -0.39 8.66 27.27
CA SER A 215 -0.60 10.10 27.59
C SER A 215 0.62 10.96 27.23
N ILE A 216 1.83 10.49 27.56
CA ILE A 216 3.10 11.19 27.27
C ILE A 216 3.25 11.42 25.76
N TYR A 217 3.03 10.37 24.95
CA TYR A 217 3.09 10.46 23.50
C TYR A 217 2.10 11.49 22.94
N PHE A 218 0.84 11.46 23.39
CA PHE A 218 -0.17 12.39 22.92
C PHE A 218 0.12 13.84 23.36
N ALA A 219 0.65 14.04 24.56
CA ALA A 219 1.06 15.36 25.04
C ALA A 219 2.15 15.97 24.15
N ASP A 220 3.15 15.17 23.75
CA ASP A 220 4.20 15.61 22.84
C ASP A 220 3.65 15.98 21.44
N GLN A 221 2.74 15.17 20.90
CA GLN A 221 2.07 15.48 19.63
C GLN A 221 1.25 16.77 19.70
N ILE A 222 0.53 16.99 20.81
CA ILE A 222 -0.24 18.23 21.05
C ILE A 222 0.71 19.42 21.09
N ARG A 223 1.81 19.35 21.86
CA ARG A 223 2.79 20.44 21.97
C ARG A 223 3.42 20.79 20.63
N PHE A 224 3.73 19.78 19.81
CA PHE A 224 4.26 19.99 18.46
C PHE A 224 3.24 20.71 17.57
N LEU A 225 1.97 20.29 17.61
CA LEU A 225 0.91 20.90 16.82
C LEU A 225 0.57 22.32 17.27
N GLU A 226 0.56 22.59 18.57
CA GLU A 226 0.36 23.94 19.11
C GLU A 226 1.48 24.88 18.64
N LYS A 227 2.73 24.42 18.69
CA LYS A 227 3.86 25.17 18.14
C LYS A 227 3.74 25.40 16.64
N LEU A 228 3.20 24.44 15.88
CA LEU A 228 2.95 24.65 14.45
C LEU A 228 1.89 25.73 14.22
N VAL A 229 0.79 25.71 14.98
CA VAL A 229 -0.26 26.74 14.88
C VAL A 229 0.27 28.13 15.23
N GLU A 230 1.17 28.25 16.21
CA GLU A 230 1.78 29.53 16.60
C GLU A 230 2.77 30.10 15.57
N ASN A 231 3.39 29.26 14.74
CA ASN A 231 4.40 29.67 13.74
C ASN A 231 3.84 29.76 12.30
N LEU A 232 2.52 29.64 12.13
CA LEU A 232 1.78 29.78 10.86
C LEU A 232 0.98 31.09 10.86
#